data_AF-A0A969TSD7-F1
#
_entry.id   AF-A0A969TSD7-F1
#
_cell.length_a   1.000
_cell.length_b   1.000
_cell.length_c   1.000
_cell.angle_alpha   90.00
_cell.angle_beta   90.00
_cell.angle_gamma   90.00
#
_symmetry.space_group_name_H-M   'P 1'
#
loop_
_entity.id
_entity.type
_entity.pdbx_description
1 polymer ?
#
loop_
_entity_poly.entity_id
_entity_poly.type
_entity_poly.pdbx_seq_one_letter_code
_entity_poly.pdbx_strand_id
1 'polypeptide(L)'
;MNIKLILFSGLITAMLGSVFGLAAAHLGQPDFNRLKYESQVYEDLHHKYYGLIGAGLGFTVGFSQECVRQLKAQRDKESEEQF
;
A
#
# COMPACT_ATOMS: atom_id res chain seq x y z
N MET A 1 14.20 -10.22 -15.52
CA MET A 1 13.21 -9.67 -14.58
C MET A 1 13.79 -9.64 -13.16
N ASN A 2 13.84 -8.48 -12.50
CA ASN A 2 14.47 -8.32 -11.19
C ASN A 2 13.40 -8.43 -10.07
N ILE A 3 13.01 -9.67 -9.76
CA ILE A 3 11.93 -9.97 -8.80
C ILE A 3 12.19 -9.37 -7.40
N LYS A 4 13.46 -9.29 -6.99
CA LYS A 4 13.90 -8.71 -5.70
C LYS A 4 13.53 -7.23 -5.60
N LEU A 5 13.61 -6.50 -6.71
CA LEU A 5 13.30 -5.08 -6.75
C LEU A 5 11.78 -4.84 -6.73
N ILE A 6 11.00 -5.71 -7.37
CA ILE A 6 9.53 -5.68 -7.31
C ILE A 6 9.06 -5.90 -5.87
N LEU A 7 9.59 -6.92 -5.20
CA LEU A 7 9.26 -7.23 -3.81
C LEU A 7 9.68 -6.11 -2.87
N PHE A 8 10.87 -5.52 -3.06
CA PHE A 8 11.33 -4.40 -2.24
C PHE A 8 10.45 -3.15 -2.42
N SER A 9 10.15 -2.77 -3.67
CA SER A 9 9.26 -1.65 -3.96
C SER A 9 7.87 -1.87 -3.37
N GLY A 10 7.27 -3.04 -3.59
CA GLY A 10 5.98 -3.41 -3.01
C GLY A 10 5.99 -3.34 -1.48
N LEU A 11 7.05 -3.81 -0.82
CA LEU A 11 7.20 -3.75 0.63
C LEU A 11 7.28 -2.31 1.16
N ILE A 12 8.06 -1.44 0.51
CA ILE A 12 8.16 -0.03 0.90
C ILE A 12 6.83 0.69 0.71
N THR A 13 6.16 0.50 -0.43
CA THR A 13 4.85 1.13 -0.67
C THR A 13 3.77 0.59 0.27
N ALA A 14 3.85 -0.69 0.67
CA ALA A 14 2.96 -1.26 1.70
C ALA A 14 3.16 -0.60 3.07
N MET A 15 4.41 -0.38 3.49
CA MET A 15 4.70 0.32 4.75
C MET A 15 4.17 1.76 4.72
N LEU A 16 4.41 2.50 3.63
CA LEU A 16 3.88 3.84 3.46
C LEU A 16 2.34 3.85 3.46
N GLY A 17 1.72 2.94 2.69
CA GLY A 17 0.27 2.81 2.65
C GLY A 17 -0.35 2.48 4.00
N SER A 18 0.33 1.68 4.83
CA SER A 18 -0.11 1.36 6.20
C SER A 18 -0.11 2.61 7.10
N VAL A 19 0.96 3.40 7.04
CA VAL A 19 1.06 4.66 7.78
C VAL A 19 -0.03 5.64 7.34
N PHE A 20 -0.25 5.79 6.04
CA PHE A 20 -1.32 6.65 5.51
C PHE A 20 -2.72 6.13 5.85
N GLY A 21 -2.95 4.81 5.82
CA GLY A 21 -4.23 4.21 6.20
C GLY A 21 -4.55 4.42 7.68
N LEU A 22 -3.54 4.30 8.55
CA LEU A 22 -3.67 4.57 9.98
C LEU A 22 -3.93 6.06 10.26
N ALA A 23 -3.20 6.95 9.57
CA ALA A 23 -3.39 8.39 9.68
C ALA A 23 -4.78 8.83 9.17
N ALA A 24 -5.25 8.26 8.06
CA ALA A 24 -6.59 8.52 7.53
C ALA A 24 -7.69 8.03 8.48
N ALA A 25 -7.50 6.89 9.14
CA ALA A 25 -8.42 6.40 10.16
C ALA A 25 -8.47 7.32 11.39
N HIS A 26 -7.32 7.86 11.80
CA HIS A 26 -7.24 8.77 12.93
C HIS A 26 -7.83 10.16 12.62
N LEU A 27 -7.59 10.69 11.41
CA LEU A 27 -8.13 11.98 10.96
C LEU A 27 -9.61 11.89 10.54
N GLY A 28 -10.06 10.72 10.12
CA GLY A 28 -11.43 10.42 9.68
C GLY A 28 -12.40 10.08 10.80
N GLN A 29 -12.01 10.23 12.08
CA GLN A 29 -12.94 10.25 13.22
C GLN A 29 -13.41 11.70 13.45
N PRO A 30 -14.49 12.17 12.80
CA PRO A 30 -15.11 13.42 13.21
C PRO A 30 -15.80 13.17 14.54
N ASP A 31 -15.32 13.81 15.60
CA ASP A 31 -16.11 14.05 16.80
C ASP A 31 -17.36 14.87 16.42
N PHE A 32 -18.42 14.18 16.01
CA PHE A 32 -19.73 14.78 15.78
C PHE A 32 -20.81 13.79 16.26
N ASN A 33 -20.83 13.55 17.58
CA ASN A 33 -21.95 12.92 18.30
C ASN A 33 -22.28 11.45 17.92
N ARG A 34 -21.88 10.51 18.79
CA ARG A 34 -22.29 9.09 18.86
C ARG A 34 -21.80 8.19 17.71
N LEU A 35 -20.96 7.23 18.10
CA LEU A 35 -21.42 5.88 18.42
C LEU A 35 -20.45 5.28 19.42
N LYS A 36 -20.88 5.30 20.68
CA LYS A 36 -20.25 4.60 21.80
C LYS A 36 -20.42 3.09 21.56
N TYR A 37 -19.72 2.52 20.58
CA TYR A 37 -19.49 1.07 20.53
C TYR A 37 -18.32 0.77 21.45
N GLU A 38 -18.66 0.82 22.73
CA GLU A 38 -17.83 0.53 23.89
C GLU A 38 -17.63 -0.98 23.97
N SER A 39 -16.64 -1.47 23.23
CA SER A 39 -16.04 -2.77 23.46
C SER A 39 -14.57 -2.65 23.08
N GLN A 40 -13.67 -2.81 24.05
CA GLN A 40 -12.21 -2.80 23.86
C GLN A 40 -11.74 -3.75 22.74
N VAL A 41 -12.57 -4.72 22.36
CA VAL A 41 -12.33 -5.66 21.26
C VAL A 41 -12.46 -5.01 19.87
N TYR A 42 -13.26 -3.95 19.71
CA TYR A 42 -13.52 -3.30 18.43
C TYR A 42 -12.53 -2.15 18.12
N GLU A 43 -11.96 -1.53 19.15
CA GLU A 43 -10.98 -0.46 19.03
C GLU A 43 -9.64 -0.97 18.49
N ASP A 44 -9.18 -2.12 18.98
CA ASP A 44 -7.97 -2.80 18.48
C ASP A 44 -8.18 -3.35 17.06
N LEU A 45 -9.42 -3.77 16.74
CA LEU A 45 -9.77 -4.29 15.43
C LEU A 45 -9.80 -3.19 14.36
N HIS A 46 -10.31 -2.00 14.68
CA HIS A 46 -10.37 -0.87 13.74
C HIS A 46 -8.98 -0.36 13.36
N HIS A 47 -8.10 -0.17 14.36
CA HIS A 47 -6.73 0.28 14.13
C HIS A 47 -5.96 -0.71 13.25
N LYS A 48 -6.13 -2.01 13.53
CA LYS A 48 -5.49 -3.09 12.76
C LYS A 48 -6.07 -3.23 11.35
N TYR A 49 -7.39 -3.15 11.17
CA TYR A 49 -8.02 -3.29 9.84
C TYR A 49 -7.67 -2.14 8.90
N TYR A 50 -7.68 -0.89 9.35
CA TYR A 50 -7.32 0.23 8.49
C TYR A 50 -5.84 0.23 8.12
N GLY A 51 -4.95 -0.13 9.06
CA GLY A 51 -3.53 -0.35 8.76
C GLY A 51 -3.31 -1.46 7.75
N LEU A 52 -4.12 -2.53 7.79
CA LEU A 52 -4.05 -3.67 6.87
C LEU A 52 -4.58 -3.32 5.47
N ILE A 53 -5.67 -2.56 5.38
CA ILE A 53 -6.23 -2.07 4.11
C ILE A 53 -5.25 -1.10 3.45
N GLY A 54 -4.69 -0.17 4.21
CA GLY A 54 -3.67 0.75 3.73
C GLY A 54 -2.42 0.02 3.25
N ALA A 55 -1.96 -0.98 4.00
CA ALA A 55 -0.85 -1.84 3.60
C ALA A 55 -1.13 -2.61 2.31
N GLY A 56 -2.32 -3.20 2.18
CA GLY A 56 -2.74 -3.96 0.99
C GLY A 56 -2.85 -3.10 -0.27
N LEU A 57 -3.44 -1.91 -0.16
CA LEU A 57 -3.52 -0.95 -1.25
C LEU A 57 -2.13 -0.44 -1.66
N GLY A 58 -1.31 -0.06 -0.67
CA GLY A 58 0.07 0.36 -0.90
C GLY A 58 0.89 -0.73 -1.60
N PHE A 59 0.80 -1.97 -1.13
CA PHE A 59 1.48 -3.11 -1.75
C PHE A 59 1.06 -3.30 -3.22
N THR A 60 -0.25 -3.30 -3.48
CA THR A 60 -0.80 -3.54 -4.83
C THR A 60 -0.38 -2.45 -5.81
N VAL A 61 -0.42 -1.18 -5.39
CA VAL A 61 0.00 -0.05 -6.21
C VAL A 61 1.51 -0.10 -6.47
N GLY A 62 2.33 -0.30 -5.44
CA GLY A 62 3.79 -0.37 -5.57
C GLY A 62 4.25 -1.54 -6.44
N PHE A 63 3.63 -2.71 -6.26
CA PHE A 63 3.87 -3.89 -7.08
C PHE A 63 3.52 -3.63 -8.55
N SER A 64 2.38 -3.00 -8.81
CA SER A 64 1.92 -2.69 -10.17
C SER A 64 2.82 -1.69 -10.88
N GLN A 65 3.22 -0.61 -10.19
CA GLN A 65 4.10 0.41 -10.76
C GLN A 65 5.48 -0.15 -11.13
N GLU A 66 6.07 -0.94 -10.23
CA GLU A 66 7.40 -1.52 -10.45
C GLU A 66 7.37 -2.64 -11.52
N CYS A 67 6.27 -3.41 -11.60
CA CYS A 67 6.06 -4.38 -12.68
C CYS A 67 6.03 -3.69 -14.05
N VAL A 68 5.25 -2.62 -14.20
CA VAL A 68 5.18 -1.84 -15.44
C VAL A 68 6.53 -1.23 -15.81
N ARG A 69 7.28 -0.72 -14.82
CA ARG A 69 8.62 -0.15 -15.04
C ARG A 69 9.60 -1.19 -15.57
N GLN A 70 9.59 -2.40 -15.02
CA GLN A 70 10.46 -3.48 -15.50
C GLN A 70 10.05 -4.02 -16.87
N LEU A 71 8.76 -4.01 -17.21
CA LEU A 71 8.29 -4.36 -18.55
C LEU A 71 8.75 -3.33 -19.60
N LYS A 72 8.65 -2.03 -19.28
CA LYS A 72 9.18 -0.96 -20.15
C LYS A 72 10.69 -1.08 -20.33
N ALA A 73 11.44 -1.25 -19.23
CA ALA A 73 12.89 -1.38 -19.29
C ALA A 73 13.39 -2.62 -20.06
N GLN A 74 12.58 -3.69 -20.13
CA GLN A 74 12.89 -4.84 -21.01
C GLN A 74 12.64 -4.50 -22.47
N ARG A 75 11.52 -3.84 -22.79
CA ARG A 75 11.19 -3.44 -24.16
C ARG A 75 12.18 -2.44 -24.74
N ASP A 76 12.65 -1.48 -23.94
CA ASP A 76 13.62 -0.48 -24.41
C ASP A 76 14.97 -1.14 -24.77
N LYS A 77 15.42 -2.11 -23.96
CA LYS A 77 16.64 -2.90 -24.25
C LYS A 77 16.51 -3.74 -25.52
N GLU A 78 15.37 -4.41 -25.72
CA GLU A 78 15.12 -5.16 -26.96
C GLU A 78 15.10 -4.24 -28.19
N SER A 79 14.63 -2.99 -28.03
CA SER A 79 14.59 -2.01 -29.11
C SER A 79 15.98 -1.45 -29.44
N GLU A 80 16.85 -1.31 -28.45
CA GLU A 80 18.25 -0.89 -28.62
C GLU A 80 19.13 -2.01 -29.23
N GLU A 81 18.89 -3.28 -28.90
CA GLU A 81 19.64 -4.42 -29.47
C GLU A 81 19.27 -4.72 -30.93
N GLN A 82 18.14 -4.18 -31.42
CA GLN A 82 17.70 -4.32 -32.81
C GLN A 82 18.24 -3.24 -33.76
N PHE A 83 19.02 -2.27 -33.25
CA PHE A 83 19.60 -1.16 -34.01
C PHE A 83 21.13 -1.24 -34.06
#